data_AF-A0AAP0M447-F1
#
_entry.id   AF-A0AAP0M447-F1
#
_cell.length_a   1.000
_cell.length_b   1.000
_cell.length_c   1.000
_cell.angle_alpha   90.00
_cell.angle_beta   90.00
_cell.angle_gamma   90.00
#
_symmetry.space_group_name_H-M   'P 1'
#
loop_
_entity.id
_entity.type
_entity.pdbx_description
1 polymer ?
#
loop_
_entity_poly.entity_id
_entity_poly.type
_entity_poly.pdbx_seq_one_letter_code
_entity_poly.pdbx_strand_id
1 'polypeptide(L)'
;MAENVDEGNENDFKKNDNDRIKLGKCFKNLSEEEKAKFRMVGSDIAQNKDKEDDFVKGTQKAMETRCTPDRFAKLVAKLSEKKKKTVVELGFESLLHIKCGRLKRDLCSWLVQNFDPFTSCIFLHGKSISLSPRDFEYIMGIKDGGVDIDVDLGIDDIDKLRNEYCDDSGYIKLKTLESKLVNQMEVNDDFKRSFVLFAIATIIFPKSGLNLAPYYLVFLKDTSAINKKNWATWAFKGLVDGIQKFKAGQHKVVNGCVLFLEVIIFFKK
;
A
#
# COMPACT_ATOMS: atom_id res chain seq x y z
N MET A 1 19.55 35.86 15.61
CA MET A 1 20.26 34.61 15.93
C MET A 1 19.93 33.62 14.84
N ALA A 2 20.88 33.39 13.93
CA ALA A 2 20.80 32.38 12.89
C ALA A 2 21.73 31.24 13.33
N GLU A 3 21.19 30.03 13.47
CA GLU A 3 21.97 28.82 13.70
C GLU A 3 22.25 28.16 12.35
N ASN A 4 23.54 27.94 12.09
CA ASN A 4 24.05 27.29 10.91
C ASN A 4 23.85 25.77 10.98
N VAL A 5 23.48 25.20 9.85
CA VAL A 5 23.37 23.77 9.58
C VAL A 5 24.78 23.19 9.38
N ASP A 6 25.05 22.08 10.05
CA ASP A 6 26.27 21.28 10.00
C ASP A 6 26.38 20.57 8.63
N GLU A 7 27.34 20.97 7.80
CA GLU A 7 27.67 20.34 6.51
C GLU A 7 28.49 19.07 6.78
N GLY A 8 27.84 17.91 6.70
CA GLY A 8 28.49 16.60 6.66
C GLY A 8 29.49 16.50 5.51
N ASN A 9 30.76 16.33 5.87
CA ASN A 9 31.95 16.48 5.04
C ASN A 9 32.08 15.38 3.96
N GLU A 10 31.98 15.77 2.68
CA GLU A 10 32.14 14.91 1.47
C GLU A 10 33.54 14.24 1.37
N ASN A 11 34.48 14.65 2.23
CA ASN A 11 35.84 14.14 2.31
C ASN A 11 35.95 12.76 2.99
N ASP A 12 35.00 12.37 3.83
CA ASP A 12 35.05 11.07 4.53
C ASP A 12 34.66 9.89 3.62
N PHE A 13 33.78 10.11 2.64
CA PHE A 13 33.40 9.09 1.65
C PHE A 13 34.56 8.76 0.68
N LYS A 14 35.29 9.78 0.22
CA LYS A 14 36.43 9.59 -0.71
C LYS A 14 37.63 8.92 -0.03
N LYS A 15 37.79 9.10 1.27
CA LYS A 15 38.84 8.46 2.08
C LYS A 15 38.64 6.94 2.15
N ASN A 16 37.40 6.50 2.40
CA ASN A 16 37.03 5.08 2.47
C ASN A 16 37.26 4.31 1.16
N ASP A 17 36.98 4.91 -0.01
CA ASP A 17 37.21 4.24 -1.29
C ASP A 17 38.70 4.12 -1.64
N ASN A 18 39.50 5.14 -1.30
CA ASN A 18 40.95 5.07 -1.45
C ASN A 18 41.58 4.00 -0.52
N ASP A 19 41.05 3.84 0.69
CA ASP A 19 41.54 2.84 1.63
C ASP A 19 41.18 1.43 1.19
N ARG A 20 39.99 1.21 0.59
CA ARG A 20 39.60 -0.07 -0.04
C ARG A 20 40.49 -0.45 -1.21
N ILE A 21 40.82 0.51 -2.08
CA ILE A 21 41.71 0.29 -3.22
C ILE A 21 43.13 -0.04 -2.76
N LYS A 22 43.63 0.65 -1.73
CA LYS A 22 44.94 0.35 -1.12
C LYS A 22 44.96 -1.03 -0.49
N LEU A 23 43.92 -1.40 0.26
CA LEU A 23 43.81 -2.71 0.90
C LEU A 23 43.82 -3.85 -0.13
N GLY A 24 43.08 -3.68 -1.24
CA GLY A 24 43.05 -4.64 -2.34
C GLY A 24 44.40 -4.80 -3.06
N LYS A 25 45.17 -3.73 -3.19
CA LYS A 25 46.54 -3.78 -3.74
C LYS A 25 47.51 -4.47 -2.76
N CYS A 26 47.43 -4.16 -1.47
CA CYS A 26 48.24 -4.81 -0.44
C CYS A 26 47.96 -6.32 -0.38
N PHE A 27 46.69 -6.74 -0.44
CA PHE A 27 46.33 -8.16 -0.40
C PHE A 27 46.85 -8.95 -1.61
N LYS A 28 46.88 -8.35 -2.81
CA LYS A 28 47.42 -8.99 -4.01
C LYS A 28 48.92 -9.29 -3.90
N ASN A 29 49.65 -8.45 -3.18
CA ASN A 29 51.10 -8.56 -3.01
C ASN A 29 51.52 -9.48 -1.85
N LEU A 30 50.57 -10.05 -1.10
CA LEU A 30 50.87 -11.04 -0.07
C LEU A 30 51.33 -12.37 -0.70
N SER A 31 52.21 -13.08 0.02
CA SER A 31 52.61 -14.44 -0.32
C SER A 31 51.44 -15.43 -0.18
N GLU A 32 51.56 -16.61 -0.80
CA GLU A 32 50.51 -17.63 -0.72
C GLU A 32 50.30 -18.16 0.71
N GLU A 33 51.35 -18.22 1.53
CA GLU A 33 51.31 -18.61 2.94
C GLU A 33 50.57 -17.58 3.81
N GLU A 34 50.75 -16.28 3.53
CA GLU A 34 50.02 -15.21 4.23
C GLU A 34 48.56 -15.14 3.80
N LYS A 35 48.28 -15.35 2.50
CA LYS A 35 46.91 -15.46 1.97
C LYS A 35 46.18 -16.66 2.56
N ALA A 36 46.86 -17.78 2.83
CA ALA A 36 46.26 -18.97 3.42
C ALA A 36 45.64 -18.71 4.80
N LYS A 37 46.22 -17.81 5.60
CA LYS A 37 45.69 -17.40 6.92
C LYS A 37 44.29 -16.76 6.84
N PHE A 38 43.92 -16.19 5.69
CA PHE A 38 42.61 -15.60 5.44
C PHE A 38 41.62 -16.57 4.75
N ARG A 39 42.08 -17.73 4.26
CA ARG A 39 41.22 -18.69 3.54
C ARG A 39 40.29 -19.47 4.48
N MET A 40 40.67 -19.68 5.74
CA MET A 40 39.84 -20.40 6.72
C MET A 40 38.53 -19.67 7.06
N VAL A 41 38.48 -18.34 6.92
CA VAL A 41 37.25 -17.55 7.15
C VAL A 41 36.29 -17.66 5.95
N GLY A 42 36.78 -18.04 4.76
CA GLY A 42 35.98 -18.14 3.54
C GLY A 42 34.99 -19.31 3.52
N SER A 43 35.31 -20.42 4.18
CA SER A 43 34.41 -21.59 4.27
C SER A 43 33.19 -21.32 5.17
N ASP A 44 33.37 -20.56 6.24
CA ASP A 44 32.27 -20.18 7.15
C ASP A 44 31.39 -19.09 6.53
N ILE A 45 31.94 -18.25 5.64
CA ILE A 45 31.18 -17.30 4.81
C ILE A 45 30.38 -18.03 3.72
N ALA A 46 30.92 -19.11 3.13
CA ALA A 46 30.21 -19.90 2.12
C ALA A 46 28.98 -20.62 2.74
N GLN A 47 29.11 -21.18 3.93
CA GLN A 47 27.98 -21.83 4.63
C GLN A 47 26.91 -20.84 5.11
N ASN A 48 27.26 -19.57 5.35
CA ASN A 48 26.28 -18.51 5.62
C ASN A 48 25.66 -17.95 4.34
N LYS A 49 26.39 -17.93 3.21
CA LYS A 49 25.83 -17.56 1.91
C LYS A 49 24.74 -18.51 1.46
N ASP A 50 24.88 -19.82 1.69
CA ASP A 50 23.85 -20.78 1.29
C ASP A 50 22.55 -20.63 2.12
N LYS A 51 22.62 -20.06 3.33
CA LYS A 51 21.44 -19.72 4.15
C LYS A 51 20.85 -18.34 3.84
N GLU A 52 21.66 -17.41 3.36
CA GLU A 52 21.23 -16.06 2.97
C GLU A 52 20.65 -16.04 1.54
N ASP A 53 21.16 -16.89 0.63
CA ASP A 53 20.65 -17.07 -0.73
C ASP A 53 19.33 -17.89 -0.77
N ASP A 54 19.11 -18.82 0.17
CA ASP A 54 17.83 -19.54 0.29
C ASP A 54 16.70 -18.64 0.82
N PHE A 55 17.01 -17.57 1.55
CA PHE A 55 16.02 -16.56 1.96
C PHE A 55 15.55 -15.69 0.78
N VAL A 56 16.29 -15.68 -0.34
CA VAL A 56 16.04 -14.81 -1.50
C VAL A 56 15.68 -15.58 -2.79
N LYS A 57 15.84 -16.92 -2.83
CA LYS A 57 15.51 -17.75 -4.01
C LYS A 57 14.31 -18.68 -3.86
N GLY A 58 13.42 -18.44 -2.90
CA GLY A 58 12.02 -18.76 -3.15
C GLY A 58 11.58 -17.90 -4.32
N THR A 59 11.18 -18.50 -5.45
CA THR A 59 10.53 -17.80 -6.55
C THR A 59 9.27 -17.13 -6.00
N GLN A 60 9.43 -15.93 -5.44
CA GLN A 60 8.33 -15.14 -4.92
C GLN A 60 7.39 -14.95 -6.09
N LYS A 61 6.23 -15.61 -6.04
CA LYS A 61 5.20 -15.45 -7.05
C LYS A 61 4.92 -13.96 -7.16
N ALA A 62 5.21 -13.39 -8.33
CA ALA A 62 5.03 -11.97 -8.57
C ALA A 62 3.64 -11.56 -8.13
N MET A 63 3.57 -10.72 -7.08
CA MET A 63 2.32 -10.34 -6.47
C MET A 63 1.70 -9.21 -7.29
N GLU A 64 0.55 -9.51 -7.91
CA GLU A 64 -0.28 -8.48 -8.51
C GLU A 64 -1.21 -7.87 -7.46
N THR A 65 -1.40 -6.56 -7.51
CA THR A 65 -2.45 -5.87 -6.76
C THR A 65 -2.99 -4.69 -7.57
N ARG A 66 -4.27 -4.37 -7.37
CA ARG A 66 -4.91 -3.16 -7.91
C ARG A 66 -4.73 -1.93 -7.02
N CYS A 67 -4.06 -2.08 -5.88
CA CYS A 67 -3.65 -0.94 -5.07
C CYS A 67 -2.68 -0.05 -5.87
N THR A 68 -3.12 1.17 -6.15
CA THR A 68 -2.45 2.14 -7.04
C THR A 68 -2.46 3.55 -6.41
N PRO A 69 -1.69 3.76 -5.33
CA PRO A 69 -1.60 5.07 -4.67
C PRO A 69 -1.12 6.19 -5.58
N ASP A 70 -0.24 5.90 -6.54
CA ASP A 70 0.25 6.89 -7.50
C ASP A 70 -0.86 7.42 -8.41
N ARG A 71 -1.78 6.54 -8.83
CA ARG A 71 -2.96 6.93 -9.62
C ARG A 71 -3.91 7.77 -8.77
N PHE A 72 -4.11 7.39 -7.51
CA PHE A 72 -4.93 8.17 -6.59
C PHE A 72 -4.36 9.58 -6.36
N ALA A 73 -3.07 9.69 -6.05
CA ALA A 73 -2.40 10.95 -5.82
C ALA A 73 -2.45 11.87 -7.06
N LYS A 74 -2.32 11.32 -8.28
CA LYS A 74 -2.46 12.07 -9.53
C LYS A 74 -3.87 12.65 -9.72
N LEU A 75 -4.92 11.94 -9.31
CA LEU A 75 -6.28 12.49 -9.34
C LEU A 75 -6.40 13.63 -8.32
N VAL A 76 -6.00 13.39 -7.06
CA VAL A 76 -6.10 14.36 -5.97
C VAL A 76 -5.41 15.68 -6.33
N ALA A 77 -4.24 15.62 -6.97
CA ALA A 77 -3.49 16.80 -7.42
C ALA A 77 -4.28 17.70 -8.40
N LYS A 78 -5.29 17.17 -9.09
CA LYS A 78 -6.14 17.89 -10.05
C LYS A 78 -7.44 18.42 -9.43
N LEU A 79 -7.73 18.10 -8.18
CA LEU A 79 -8.94 18.56 -7.51
C LEU A 79 -8.81 20.03 -7.09
N SER A 80 -9.88 20.80 -7.26
CA SER A 80 -9.98 22.15 -6.73
C SER A 80 -10.09 22.15 -5.20
N GLU A 81 -9.79 23.28 -4.56
CA GLU A 81 -9.89 23.40 -3.10
C GLU A 81 -11.31 23.15 -2.57
N LYS A 82 -12.35 23.55 -3.34
CA LYS A 82 -13.74 23.23 -3.00
C LYS A 82 -13.99 21.71 -2.95
N LYS A 83 -13.46 20.97 -3.93
CA LYS A 83 -13.57 19.50 -3.97
C LYS A 83 -12.81 18.86 -2.80
N LYS A 84 -11.59 19.34 -2.50
CA LYS A 84 -10.79 18.86 -1.37
C LYS A 84 -11.49 19.10 -0.03
N LYS A 85 -12.11 20.27 0.17
CA LYS A 85 -12.89 20.55 1.38
C LYS A 85 -14.01 19.53 1.59
N THR A 86 -14.75 19.17 0.54
CA THR A 86 -15.76 18.11 0.63
C THR A 86 -15.17 16.74 0.95
N VAL A 87 -13.95 16.42 0.47
CA VAL A 87 -13.26 15.18 0.86
C VAL A 87 -12.93 15.16 2.37
N VAL A 88 -12.57 16.31 2.95
CA VAL A 88 -12.38 16.45 4.41
C VAL A 88 -13.71 16.18 5.14
N GLU A 89 -14.81 16.76 4.68
CA GLU A 89 -16.15 16.56 5.26
C GLU A 89 -16.60 15.09 5.22
N LEU A 90 -16.18 14.34 4.19
CA LEU A 90 -16.42 12.90 4.07
C LEU A 90 -15.57 12.04 5.01
N GLY A 91 -14.58 12.61 5.70
CA GLY A 91 -13.69 11.90 6.63
C GLY A 91 -12.44 11.30 5.99
N PHE A 92 -12.05 11.76 4.79
CA PHE A 92 -10.92 11.23 4.01
C PHE A 92 -9.78 12.24 3.83
N GLU A 93 -9.63 13.20 4.74
CA GLU A 93 -8.61 14.26 4.68
C GLU A 93 -7.19 13.71 4.50
N SER A 94 -6.82 12.71 5.29
CA SER A 94 -5.54 12.01 5.24
C SER A 94 -5.16 11.52 3.83
N LEU A 95 -6.15 11.07 3.06
CA LEU A 95 -5.95 10.56 1.70
C LEU A 95 -5.48 11.67 0.75
N LEU A 96 -5.84 12.92 1.01
CA LEU A 96 -5.38 14.08 0.23
C LEU A 96 -3.87 14.29 0.33
N HIS A 97 -3.24 13.75 1.36
CA HIS A 97 -1.83 13.96 1.69
C HIS A 97 -0.94 12.74 1.38
N ILE A 98 -1.47 11.71 0.73
CA ILE A 98 -0.69 10.54 0.31
C ILE A 98 0.41 10.97 -0.68
N LYS A 99 1.67 10.82 -0.27
CA LYS A 99 2.87 11.13 -1.06
C LYS A 99 3.73 9.89 -1.38
N CYS A 100 3.17 8.69 -1.27
CA CYS A 100 3.90 7.42 -1.29
C CYS A 100 4.46 7.03 -2.67
N GLY A 101 4.14 7.78 -3.74
CA GLY A 101 4.54 7.42 -5.10
C GLY A 101 4.00 6.06 -5.53
N ARG A 102 4.82 5.27 -6.23
CA ARG A 102 4.48 3.89 -6.62
C ARG A 102 4.87 2.92 -5.51
N LEU A 103 4.00 1.92 -5.28
CA LEU A 103 4.27 0.82 -4.35
C LEU A 103 5.59 0.10 -4.68
N LYS A 104 6.34 -0.22 -3.63
CA LYS A 104 7.56 -1.03 -3.72
C LYS A 104 7.18 -2.50 -3.85
N ARG A 105 6.92 -2.95 -5.09
CA ARG A 105 6.34 -4.26 -5.39
C ARG A 105 7.02 -5.45 -4.69
N ASP A 106 8.35 -5.49 -4.67
CA ASP A 106 9.09 -6.58 -4.03
C ASP A 106 8.93 -6.58 -2.51
N LEU A 107 8.98 -5.40 -1.88
CA LEU A 107 8.70 -5.24 -0.46
C LEU A 107 7.27 -5.63 -0.13
N CYS A 108 6.28 -5.14 -0.89
CA CYS A 108 4.89 -5.49 -0.70
C CYS A 108 4.66 -7.01 -0.87
N SER A 109 5.33 -7.63 -1.85
CA SER A 109 5.28 -9.07 -2.10
C SER A 109 5.80 -9.84 -0.89
N TRP A 110 6.96 -9.44 -0.36
CA TRP A 110 7.53 -10.00 0.86
C TRP A 110 6.58 -9.83 2.06
N LEU A 111 6.00 -8.64 2.25
CA LEU A 111 5.07 -8.36 3.35
C LEU A 111 3.82 -9.24 3.29
N VAL A 112 3.21 -9.37 2.11
CA VAL A 112 2.03 -10.22 1.91
C VAL A 112 2.36 -11.70 2.17
N GLN A 113 3.53 -12.18 1.74
CA GLN A 113 3.96 -13.56 1.99
C GLN A 113 4.20 -13.82 3.48
N ASN A 114 4.75 -12.86 4.21
CA ASN A 114 5.08 -12.96 5.64
C ASN A 114 3.94 -12.51 6.58
N PHE A 115 2.82 -12.02 6.05
CA PHE A 115 1.61 -11.72 6.81
C PHE A 115 0.83 -13.01 7.09
N ASP A 116 0.53 -13.26 8.36
CA ASP A 116 -0.39 -14.31 8.80
C ASP A 116 -1.81 -13.75 8.94
N PRO A 117 -2.76 -14.14 8.05
CA PRO A 117 -4.12 -13.63 8.10
C PRO A 117 -4.95 -14.15 9.27
N PHE A 118 -4.57 -15.26 9.90
CA PHE A 118 -5.33 -15.82 11.02
C PHE A 118 -5.07 -15.04 12.32
N THR A 119 -3.83 -14.61 12.51
CA THR A 119 -3.43 -13.79 13.68
C THR A 119 -3.33 -12.30 13.37
N SER A 120 -3.46 -11.92 12.09
CA SER A 120 -3.21 -10.56 11.59
C SER A 120 -1.83 -10.02 11.97
N CYS A 121 -0.80 -10.88 11.94
CA CYS A 121 0.57 -10.53 12.33
C CYS A 121 1.52 -10.53 11.12
N ILE A 122 2.55 -9.68 11.16
CA ILE A 122 3.73 -9.78 10.28
C ILE A 122 4.96 -10.11 11.13
N PHE A 123 5.71 -11.12 10.72
CA PHE A 123 7.02 -11.40 11.30
C PHE A 123 8.11 -10.55 10.64
N LEU A 124 8.75 -9.67 11.42
CA LEU A 124 9.78 -8.73 10.97
C LEU A 124 10.92 -8.70 11.98
N HIS A 125 12.15 -8.98 11.53
CA HIS A 125 13.36 -8.98 12.37
C HIS A 125 13.22 -9.77 13.69
N GLY A 126 12.62 -10.95 13.64
CA GLY A 126 12.41 -11.81 14.82
C GLY A 126 11.32 -11.31 15.78
N LYS A 127 10.60 -10.23 15.46
CA LYS A 127 9.44 -9.75 16.20
C LYS A 127 8.15 -10.03 15.44
N SER A 128 7.10 -10.39 16.17
CA SER A 128 5.74 -10.45 15.63
C SER A 128 5.06 -9.10 15.82
N ILE A 129 4.64 -8.47 14.73
CA ILE A 129 3.92 -7.20 14.73
C ILE A 129 2.45 -7.50 14.45
N SER A 130 1.61 -7.44 15.48
CA SER A 130 0.15 -7.57 15.34
C SER A 130 -0.44 -6.29 14.76
N LEU A 131 -1.28 -6.43 13.74
CA LEU A 131 -1.99 -5.35 13.09
C LEU A 131 -3.48 -5.42 13.40
N SER A 132 -4.09 -4.25 13.53
CA SER A 132 -5.52 -4.12 13.84
C SER A 132 -6.18 -3.02 13.00
N PRO A 133 -7.53 -2.95 12.98
CA PRO A 133 -8.24 -1.81 12.42
C PRO A 133 -7.79 -0.46 12.99
N ARG A 134 -7.37 -0.41 14.26
CA ARG A 134 -6.85 0.83 14.88
C ARG A 134 -5.53 1.26 14.27
N ASP A 135 -4.65 0.32 13.96
CA ASP A 135 -3.40 0.62 13.24
C ASP A 135 -3.70 1.10 11.82
N PHE A 136 -4.70 0.51 11.16
CA PHE A 136 -5.16 0.98 9.86
C PHE A 136 -5.69 2.41 9.93
N GLU A 137 -6.54 2.71 10.91
CA GLU A 137 -7.04 4.07 11.14
C GLU A 137 -5.91 5.06 11.38
N TYR A 138 -4.94 4.71 12.23
CA TYR A 138 -3.80 5.58 12.54
C TYR A 138 -2.91 5.84 11.31
N ILE A 139 -2.58 4.81 10.55
CA ILE A 139 -1.65 4.90 9.42
C ILE A 139 -2.30 5.52 8.19
N MET A 140 -3.52 5.08 7.86
CA MET A 140 -4.23 5.52 6.67
C MET A 140 -5.04 6.79 6.92
N GLY A 141 -5.26 7.14 8.19
CA GLY A 141 -6.04 8.30 8.61
C GLY A 141 -7.51 8.25 8.20
N ILE A 142 -8.06 7.05 7.97
CA ILE A 142 -9.48 6.82 7.68
C ILE A 142 -10.08 6.22 8.94
N LYS A 143 -11.17 6.78 9.44
CA LYS A 143 -11.74 6.41 10.75
C LYS A 143 -12.99 5.57 10.62
N ASP A 144 -13.30 4.86 11.71
CA ASP A 144 -14.61 4.24 11.90
C ASP A 144 -15.63 5.23 12.48
N GLY A 145 -16.80 5.33 11.85
CA GLY A 145 -17.86 6.25 12.26
C GLY A 145 -19.00 5.62 13.08
N GLY A 146 -18.94 4.32 13.36
CA GLY A 146 -19.88 3.58 14.20
C GLY A 146 -20.93 2.73 13.45
N VAL A 147 -21.01 2.82 12.12
CA VAL A 147 -21.98 2.07 11.30
C VAL A 147 -21.25 1.08 10.39
N ASP A 148 -21.55 -0.21 10.50
CA ASP A 148 -20.94 -1.20 9.63
C ASP A 148 -21.32 -1.03 8.15
N ILE A 149 -20.38 -1.39 7.28
CA ILE A 149 -20.61 -1.47 5.84
C ILE A 149 -21.10 -2.88 5.53
N ASP A 150 -22.39 -2.99 5.32
CA ASP A 150 -23.03 -4.20 4.84
C ASP A 150 -23.08 -4.18 3.31
N VAL A 151 -22.50 -5.20 2.69
CA VAL A 151 -22.44 -5.38 1.23
C VAL A 151 -23.53 -6.31 0.70
N ASP A 152 -24.29 -6.95 1.61
CA ASP A 152 -25.36 -7.90 1.31
C ASP A 152 -26.76 -7.26 1.41
N LEU A 153 -26.84 -5.99 1.79
CA LEU A 153 -28.08 -5.22 1.74
C LEU A 153 -28.65 -5.24 0.32
N GLY A 154 -29.94 -5.60 0.21
CA GLY A 154 -30.67 -5.79 -1.03
C GLY A 154 -30.34 -4.73 -2.08
N ILE A 155 -29.87 -5.21 -3.23
CA ILE A 155 -29.53 -4.42 -4.42
C ILE A 155 -30.77 -3.72 -5.02
N ASP A 156 -31.96 -4.07 -4.54
CA ASP A 156 -33.25 -3.77 -5.15
C ASP A 156 -33.63 -2.27 -5.16
N ASP A 157 -32.80 -1.39 -4.57
CA ASP A 157 -33.05 0.06 -4.53
C ASP A 157 -31.83 0.91 -4.95
N ILE A 158 -31.04 0.39 -5.90
CA ILE A 158 -29.95 1.14 -6.56
C ILE A 158 -30.07 1.24 -8.09
N ASP A 159 -31.21 0.87 -8.70
CA ASP A 159 -31.35 0.86 -10.17
C ASP A 159 -31.05 2.21 -10.83
N LYS A 160 -31.50 3.32 -10.22
CA LYS A 160 -31.17 4.67 -10.70
C LYS A 160 -29.65 4.91 -10.69
N LEU A 161 -28.96 4.50 -9.62
CA LEU A 161 -27.52 4.65 -9.50
C LEU A 161 -26.77 3.70 -10.45
N ARG A 162 -27.29 2.50 -10.69
CA ARG A 162 -26.74 1.56 -11.69
C ARG A 162 -26.77 2.16 -13.08
N ASN A 163 -27.91 2.72 -13.49
CA ASN A 163 -28.04 3.38 -14.79
C ASN A 163 -27.13 4.61 -14.92
N GLU A 164 -26.82 5.29 -13.82
CA GLU A 164 -25.93 6.47 -13.82
C GLU A 164 -24.43 6.10 -13.83
N TYR A 165 -24.04 4.98 -13.19
CA TYR A 165 -22.61 4.66 -12.94
C TYR A 165 -22.09 3.46 -13.72
N CYS A 166 -22.93 2.49 -14.02
CA CYS A 166 -22.51 1.28 -14.73
C CYS A 166 -22.52 1.50 -16.23
N ASP A 167 -21.59 0.84 -16.92
CA ASP A 167 -21.64 0.71 -18.37
C ASP A 167 -22.54 -0.47 -18.80
N ASP A 168 -22.57 -0.74 -20.10
CA ASP A 168 -23.31 -1.87 -20.69
C ASP A 168 -22.88 -3.25 -20.14
N SER A 169 -21.69 -3.36 -19.55
CA SER A 169 -21.23 -4.58 -18.89
C SER A 169 -21.71 -4.71 -17.44
N GLY A 170 -22.42 -3.71 -16.92
CA GLY A 170 -22.95 -3.68 -15.56
C GLY A 170 -21.92 -3.27 -14.50
N TYR A 171 -20.76 -2.75 -14.90
CA TYR A 171 -19.67 -2.36 -14.00
C TYR A 171 -19.34 -0.87 -14.08
N ILE A 172 -18.84 -0.32 -12.98
CA ILE A 172 -18.40 1.07 -12.90
C ILE A 172 -16.94 1.15 -13.36
N LYS A 173 -16.69 1.80 -14.49
CA LYS A 173 -15.34 1.95 -15.04
C LYS A 173 -14.52 2.97 -14.26
N LEU A 174 -13.33 2.57 -13.83
CA LEU A 174 -12.43 3.44 -13.09
C LEU A 174 -11.98 4.67 -13.92
N LYS A 175 -11.79 4.51 -15.23
CA LYS A 175 -11.46 5.63 -16.13
C LYS A 175 -12.61 6.65 -16.23
N THR A 176 -13.86 6.20 -16.21
CA THR A 176 -15.03 7.08 -16.25
C THR A 176 -15.12 7.91 -14.97
N LEU A 177 -14.92 7.28 -13.80
CA LEU A 177 -14.84 7.98 -12.51
C LEU A 177 -13.72 9.03 -12.50
N GLU A 178 -12.54 8.68 -13.01
CA GLU A 178 -11.40 9.59 -13.07
C GLU A 178 -11.70 10.84 -13.90
N SER A 179 -12.23 10.66 -15.12
CA SER A 179 -12.64 11.78 -15.99
C SER A 179 -13.74 12.63 -15.36
N LYS A 180 -14.73 11.99 -14.74
CA LYS A 180 -15.85 12.66 -14.07
C LYS A 180 -15.35 13.54 -12.91
N LEU A 181 -14.49 13.00 -12.05
CA LEU A 181 -13.94 13.71 -10.90
C LEU A 181 -13.09 14.93 -11.28
N VAL A 182 -12.38 14.89 -12.41
CA VAL A 182 -11.60 16.02 -12.91
C VAL A 182 -12.52 17.08 -13.53
N ASN A 183 -13.41 16.68 -14.45
CA ASN A 183 -14.15 17.60 -15.31
C ASN A 183 -15.41 18.18 -14.68
N GLN A 184 -16.00 17.51 -13.70
CA GLN A 184 -17.24 17.97 -13.05
C GLN A 184 -16.98 19.26 -12.27
N MET A 185 -17.73 20.34 -12.56
CA MET A 185 -17.57 21.61 -11.85
C MET A 185 -18.31 21.64 -10.50
N GLU A 186 -19.47 20.99 -10.44
CA GLU A 186 -20.30 20.96 -9.26
C GLU A 186 -19.79 19.98 -8.21
N VAL A 187 -19.88 20.38 -6.94
CA VAL A 187 -19.55 19.54 -5.80
C VAL A 187 -20.87 19.15 -5.13
N ASN A 188 -21.41 18.03 -5.58
CA ASN A 188 -22.71 17.49 -5.17
C ASN A 188 -22.56 16.01 -4.74
N ASP A 189 -23.67 15.32 -4.51
CA ASP A 189 -23.65 13.93 -4.06
C ASP A 189 -23.04 12.97 -5.07
N ASP A 190 -23.11 13.31 -6.35
CA ASP A 190 -22.50 12.55 -7.42
C ASP A 190 -20.96 12.68 -7.40
N PHE A 191 -20.42 13.85 -7.07
CA PHE A 191 -18.99 14.01 -6.78
C PHE A 191 -18.56 13.16 -5.58
N LYS A 192 -19.32 13.21 -4.47
CA LYS A 192 -19.01 12.44 -3.24
C LYS A 192 -18.95 10.94 -3.53
N ARG A 193 -19.99 10.39 -4.17
CA ARG A 193 -20.05 8.98 -4.58
C ARG A 193 -18.88 8.60 -5.48
N SER A 194 -18.64 9.40 -6.53
CA SER A 194 -17.56 9.15 -7.49
C SER A 194 -16.19 9.13 -6.81
N PHE A 195 -15.94 10.04 -5.87
CA PHE A 195 -14.67 10.12 -5.15
C PHE A 195 -14.45 8.89 -4.27
N VAL A 196 -15.46 8.48 -3.50
CA VAL A 196 -15.36 7.31 -2.62
C VAL A 196 -15.20 6.02 -3.43
N LEU A 197 -15.94 5.86 -4.53
CA LEU A 197 -15.76 4.72 -5.44
C LEU A 197 -14.33 4.67 -5.99
N PHE A 198 -13.79 5.81 -6.42
CA PHE A 198 -12.42 5.89 -6.91
C PHE A 198 -11.39 5.56 -5.81
N ALA A 199 -11.61 6.03 -4.58
CA ALA A 199 -10.78 5.70 -3.42
C ALA A 199 -10.84 4.20 -3.09
N ILE A 200 -12.02 3.57 -3.12
CA ILE A 200 -12.21 2.12 -2.96
C ILE A 200 -11.40 1.35 -4.00
N ALA A 201 -11.53 1.71 -5.28
CA ALA A 201 -10.86 1.01 -6.38
C ALA A 201 -9.33 1.10 -6.35
N THR A 202 -8.77 2.15 -5.75
CA THR A 202 -7.33 2.47 -5.88
C THR A 202 -6.55 2.28 -4.59
N ILE A 203 -7.14 2.57 -3.42
CA ILE A 203 -6.41 2.56 -2.15
C ILE A 203 -7.17 1.88 -1.00
N ILE A 204 -8.44 2.16 -0.76
CA ILE A 204 -9.15 1.70 0.46
C ILE A 204 -9.37 0.18 0.42
N PHE A 205 -10.01 -0.33 -0.63
CA PHE A 205 -10.22 -1.76 -0.81
C PHE A 205 -10.20 -2.18 -2.28
N PRO A 206 -9.04 -2.06 -2.96
CA PRO A 206 -8.91 -2.46 -4.36
C PRO A 206 -9.16 -3.96 -4.51
N LYS A 207 -10.08 -4.35 -5.39
CA LYS A 207 -10.35 -5.76 -5.72
C LYS A 207 -9.63 -6.17 -7.01
N SER A 208 -9.53 -7.47 -7.28
CA SER A 208 -8.86 -8.05 -8.45
C SER A 208 -9.35 -7.50 -9.79
N GLY A 209 -10.65 -7.19 -9.87
CA GLY A 209 -11.31 -6.65 -11.05
C GLY A 209 -10.82 -5.24 -11.40
N LEU A 210 -10.74 -4.94 -12.70
CA LEU A 210 -10.35 -3.61 -13.18
C LEU A 210 -11.44 -2.55 -12.97
N ASN A 211 -12.69 -3.00 -12.85
CA ASN A 211 -13.88 -2.17 -12.67
C ASN A 211 -14.57 -2.54 -11.36
N LEU A 212 -15.35 -1.60 -10.81
CA LEU A 212 -16.08 -1.80 -9.57
C LEU A 212 -17.43 -2.44 -9.85
N ALA A 213 -17.85 -3.35 -8.98
CA ALA A 213 -19.20 -3.91 -9.00
C ALA A 213 -20.22 -2.89 -8.45
N PRO A 214 -21.49 -2.95 -8.88
CA PRO A 214 -22.50 -1.97 -8.50
C PRO A 214 -22.89 -1.98 -7.01
N TYR A 215 -22.62 -3.06 -6.26
CA TYR A 215 -23.03 -3.17 -4.87
C TYR A 215 -22.40 -2.09 -3.96
N TYR A 216 -21.26 -1.50 -4.34
CA TYR A 216 -20.69 -0.36 -3.61
C TYR A 216 -21.63 0.84 -3.57
N LEU A 217 -22.55 0.97 -4.54
CA LEU A 217 -23.54 2.04 -4.57
C LEU A 217 -24.59 1.90 -3.46
N VAL A 218 -24.81 0.70 -2.92
CA VAL A 218 -25.82 0.44 -1.87
C VAL A 218 -25.52 1.27 -0.63
N PHE A 219 -24.29 1.18 -0.11
CA PHE A 219 -23.88 1.92 1.07
C PHE A 219 -23.39 3.35 0.77
N LEU A 220 -23.37 3.76 -0.51
CA LEU A 220 -23.07 5.12 -0.95
C LEU A 220 -24.31 5.90 -1.40
N LYS A 221 -25.50 5.30 -1.30
CA LYS A 221 -26.78 5.92 -1.65
C LYS A 221 -27.02 7.19 -0.83
N ASP A 222 -26.86 7.11 0.49
CA ASP A 222 -26.89 8.27 1.39
C ASP A 222 -25.47 8.80 1.59
N THR A 223 -25.14 9.87 0.88
CA THR A 223 -23.81 10.48 0.97
C THR A 223 -23.55 11.16 2.32
N SER A 224 -24.60 11.51 3.07
CA SER A 224 -24.48 12.13 4.39
C SER A 224 -24.07 11.14 5.48
N ALA A 225 -24.25 9.84 5.21
CA ALA A 225 -23.85 8.76 6.11
C ALA A 225 -22.44 8.23 5.84
N ILE A 226 -21.74 8.71 4.81
CA ILE A 226 -20.41 8.22 4.42
C ILE A 226 -19.43 8.29 5.61
N ASN A 227 -19.34 9.42 6.30
CA ASN A 227 -18.42 9.60 7.43
C ASN A 227 -18.82 8.80 8.69
N LYS A 228 -20.02 8.20 8.71
CA LYS A 228 -20.51 7.35 9.81
C LYS A 228 -20.13 5.89 9.60
N LYS A 229 -19.59 5.52 8.44
CA LYS A 229 -19.26 4.12 8.13
C LYS A 229 -17.95 3.68 8.78
N ASN A 230 -17.86 2.40 9.12
CA ASN A 230 -16.67 1.75 9.68
C ASN A 230 -15.64 1.43 8.58
N TRP A 231 -15.06 2.47 7.98
CA TRP A 231 -14.14 2.34 6.85
C TRP A 231 -12.82 1.66 7.19
N ALA A 232 -12.24 1.95 8.36
CA ALA A 232 -10.97 1.39 8.78
C ALA A 232 -11.11 -0.11 9.02
N THR A 233 -12.14 -0.50 9.78
CA THR A 233 -12.46 -1.90 10.04
C THR A 233 -12.80 -2.64 8.76
N TRP A 234 -13.60 -2.04 7.86
CA TRP A 234 -13.97 -2.68 6.60
C TRP A 234 -12.75 -2.87 5.67
N ALA A 235 -11.92 -1.86 5.49
CA ALA A 235 -10.73 -1.93 4.64
C ALA A 235 -9.69 -2.91 5.19
N PHE A 236 -9.45 -2.90 6.51
CA PHE A 236 -8.53 -3.82 7.16
C PHE A 236 -8.99 -5.28 7.05
N LYS A 237 -10.24 -5.57 7.40
CA LYS A 237 -10.80 -6.93 7.25
C LYS A 237 -10.74 -7.41 5.79
N GLY A 238 -11.04 -6.50 4.86
CA GLY A 238 -10.93 -6.77 3.43
C GLY A 238 -9.50 -7.10 2.99
N LEU A 239 -8.48 -6.41 3.52
CA LEU A 239 -7.07 -6.73 3.28
C LEU A 239 -6.70 -8.11 3.83
N VAL A 240 -7.09 -8.43 5.07
CA VAL A 240 -6.83 -9.73 5.70
C VAL A 240 -7.43 -10.88 4.88
N ASP A 241 -8.73 -10.78 4.54
CA ASP A 241 -9.42 -11.75 3.67
C ASP A 241 -8.76 -11.83 2.28
N GLY A 242 -8.40 -10.68 1.71
CA GLY A 242 -7.71 -10.59 0.43
C GLY A 242 -6.38 -11.33 0.39
N ILE A 243 -5.57 -11.20 1.44
CA ILE A 243 -4.31 -11.92 1.60
C ILE A 243 -4.55 -13.41 1.81
N GLN A 244 -5.52 -13.78 2.65
CA GLN A 244 -5.88 -15.19 2.88
C GLN A 244 -6.25 -15.89 1.57
N LYS A 245 -7.14 -15.28 0.76
CA LYS A 245 -7.57 -15.82 -0.53
C LYS A 245 -6.44 -15.89 -1.55
N PHE A 246 -5.53 -14.92 -1.53
CA PHE A 246 -4.34 -14.95 -2.39
C PHE A 246 -3.39 -16.10 -2.01
N LYS A 247 -3.09 -16.27 -0.71
CA LYS A 247 -2.21 -17.35 -0.21
C LYS A 247 -2.82 -18.74 -0.43
N ALA A 248 -4.15 -18.86 -0.34
CA ALA A 248 -4.88 -20.08 -0.66
C ALA A 248 -4.98 -20.37 -2.18
N GLY A 249 -4.44 -19.50 -3.04
CA GLY A 249 -4.48 -19.67 -4.50
C GLY A 249 -5.86 -19.38 -5.13
N GLN A 250 -6.85 -18.95 -4.35
CA GLN A 250 -8.19 -18.61 -4.83
C GLN A 250 -8.17 -17.35 -5.69
N HIS A 251 -7.33 -16.37 -5.34
CA HIS A 251 -7.13 -15.15 -6.12
C HIS A 251 -5.69 -15.07 -6.64
N LYS A 252 -5.52 -14.66 -7.91
CA LYS A 252 -4.20 -14.36 -8.49
C LYS A 252 -3.69 -12.96 -8.13
N VAL A 253 -4.58 -12.07 -7.74
CA VAL A 253 -4.32 -10.67 -7.41
C VAL A 253 -4.70 -10.45 -5.94
N VAL A 254 -3.85 -9.77 -5.17
CA VAL A 254 -4.12 -9.42 -3.78
C VAL A 254 -5.15 -8.30 -3.72
N ASN A 255 -6.26 -8.58 -3.02
CA ASN A 255 -7.26 -7.58 -2.69
C ASN A 255 -6.87 -6.78 -1.45
N GLY A 256 -7.29 -5.53 -1.40
CA GLY A 256 -7.13 -4.65 -0.25
C GLY A 256 -5.96 -3.69 -0.32
N CYS A 257 -5.87 -2.85 0.70
CA CYS A 257 -4.92 -1.75 0.80
C CYS A 257 -3.50 -2.26 1.09
N VAL A 258 -2.78 -2.70 0.08
CA VAL A 258 -1.37 -3.12 0.23
C VAL A 258 -0.47 -1.96 0.66
N LEU A 259 -0.85 -0.71 0.34
CA LEU A 259 -0.14 0.48 0.82
C LEU A 259 -0.04 0.51 2.35
N PHE A 260 -1.07 0.07 3.08
CA PHE A 260 -1.04 0.03 4.54
C PHE A 260 0.13 -0.83 5.05
N LEU A 261 0.37 -2.00 4.44
CA LEU A 261 1.49 -2.88 4.80
C LEU A 261 2.84 -2.23 4.52
N GLU A 262 2.97 -1.53 3.38
CA GLU A 262 4.22 -0.83 3.04
C GLU A 262 4.50 0.30 4.02
N VAL A 263 3.48 1.00 4.51
CA VAL A 263 3.67 2.15 5.40
C VAL A 263 3.87 1.73 6.86
N ILE A 264 3.11 0.75 7.37
CA ILE A 264 3.12 0.39 8.80
C ILE A 264 4.50 -0.05 9.31
N ILE A 265 5.33 -0.67 8.46
CA ILE A 265 6.67 -1.12 8.85
C ILE A 265 7.62 0.03 9.20
N PHE A 266 7.34 1.25 8.75
CA PHE A 266 8.12 2.43 9.11
C PHE A 266 7.73 2.99 10.48
N PHE A 267 6.55 2.64 11.00
CA PHE A 267 6.01 3.17 12.25
C PHE A 267 6.17 2.23 13.46
N LYS A 268 6.48 0.94 13.24
CA LYS A 268 6.51 -0.11 14.30
C LYS A 268 7.91 -0.74 14.50
N LYS A 269 8.99 0.04 14.42
CA LYS A 269 10.39 -0.45 14.61
C LYS A 269 10.66 -0.94 16.04
#